data_AF-A0A1G0YZ10-F1
#
_entry.id   AF-A0A1G0YZ10-F1
#
_cell.length_a   1.000
_cell.length_b   1.000
_cell.length_c   1.000
_cell.angle_alpha   90.00
_cell.angle_beta   90.00
_cell.angle_gamma   90.00
#
_symmetry.space_group_name_H-M   'P 1'
#
loop_
_entity.id
_entity.type
_entity.pdbx_description
1 polymer ?
#
loop_
_entity_poly.entity_id
_entity_poly.type
_entity_poly.pdbx_seq_one_letter_code
_entity_poly.pdbx_strand_id
1 'polypeptide(L)'
;MIPSDHFVRFYNEAFKFLDKAGSRHLEEFWREIGKHQERHCLELFRTKGLKGMQEYWERIAIEENCSLEIKLHNGYLEFDMKKCPSLSKALDNDASCFERYCDHCPGWVSQILNKAGYWMVYDLLDRKKPQCCLRIYENSDAAARKEQELLQSGHTIVVTNLRGEDKEDV
;
A
#
# COMPACT_ATOMS: atom_id res chain seq x y z
N MET A 1 -20.36 -2.16 15.50
CA MET A 1 -19.51 -2.41 14.32
C MET A 1 -19.71 -1.24 13.37
N ILE A 2 -18.66 -0.54 12.97
CA ILE A 2 -18.76 0.56 11.99
C ILE A 2 -18.73 -0.07 10.59
N PRO A 3 -19.70 0.21 9.71
CA PRO A 3 -19.67 -0.22 8.31
C PRO A 3 -18.39 0.21 7.57
N SER A 4 -17.89 -0.60 6.63
CA SER A 4 -16.60 -0.35 5.98
C SER A 4 -16.57 0.96 5.17
N ASP A 5 -17.71 1.35 4.59
CA ASP A 5 -17.91 2.63 3.92
C ASP A 5 -17.79 3.83 4.86
N HIS A 6 -18.33 3.74 6.08
CA HIS A 6 -18.16 4.78 7.10
C HIS A 6 -16.70 4.90 7.55
N PHE A 7 -15.96 3.78 7.58
CA PHE A 7 -14.54 3.78 7.91
C PHE A 7 -13.73 4.58 6.89
N VAL A 8 -14.02 4.41 5.59
CA VAL A 8 -13.40 5.18 4.50
C VAL A 8 -13.57 6.68 4.68
N ARG A 9 -14.80 7.11 4.95
CA ARG A 9 -15.12 8.52 5.15
C ARG A 9 -14.43 9.08 6.40
N PHE A 10 -14.38 8.29 7.47
CA PHE A 10 -13.70 8.68 8.70
C PHE A 10 -12.21 8.91 8.49
N TYR A 11 -11.46 7.95 7.95
CA TYR A 11 -10.02 8.15 7.82
C TYR A 11 -9.65 9.18 6.75
N ASN A 12 -10.50 9.42 5.74
CA ASN A 12 -10.31 10.56 4.82
C ASN A 12 -10.21 11.88 5.58
N GLU A 13 -11.11 12.12 6.54
CA GLU A 13 -11.07 13.32 7.38
C GLU A 13 -9.94 13.26 8.42
N ALA A 14 -9.65 12.08 8.97
CA ALA A 14 -8.50 11.91 9.87
C ALA A 14 -7.18 12.25 9.18
N PHE A 15 -7.01 11.84 7.91
CA PHE A 15 -5.82 12.15 7.13
C PHE A 15 -5.67 13.65 6.91
N LYS A 16 -6.74 14.34 6.50
CA LYS A 16 -6.73 15.81 6.36
C LYS A 16 -6.39 16.51 7.68
N PHE A 17 -6.98 16.05 8.79
CA PHE A 17 -6.75 16.61 10.11
C PHE A 17 -5.29 16.47 10.54
N LEU A 18 -4.72 15.27 10.38
CA LEU A 18 -3.33 14.98 10.73
C LEU A 18 -2.35 15.71 9.81
N ASP A 19 -2.59 15.73 8.50
CA ASP A 19 -1.75 16.45 7.54
C ASP A 19 -1.74 17.96 7.80
N LYS A 20 -2.90 18.53 8.18
CA LYS A 20 -3.01 19.93 8.60
C LYS A 20 -2.19 20.24 9.87
N ALA A 21 -2.04 19.29 10.78
CA ALA A 21 -1.17 19.42 11.94
C ALA A 21 0.33 19.26 11.57
N GLY A 22 0.62 18.69 10.40
CA GLY A 22 1.94 18.46 9.85
C GLY A 22 2.08 17.03 9.30
N SER A 23 2.68 16.87 8.12
CA SER A 23 2.80 15.58 7.42
C SER A 23 3.38 14.45 8.28
N ARG A 24 4.29 14.79 9.20
CA ARG A 24 4.87 13.85 10.15
C ARG A 24 3.83 13.13 11.01
N HIS A 25 2.78 13.82 11.46
CA HIS A 25 1.72 13.21 12.27
C HIS A 25 0.91 12.19 11.46
N LEU A 26 0.68 12.47 10.18
CA LEU A 26 0.03 11.54 9.27
C LEU A 26 0.89 10.30 8.99
N GLU A 27 2.19 10.48 8.77
CA GLU A 27 3.14 9.38 8.57
C GLU A 27 3.29 8.52 9.83
N GLU A 28 3.34 9.13 11.02
CA GLU A 28 3.32 8.43 12.31
C GLU A 28 2.03 7.61 12.49
N PHE A 29 0.89 8.15 12.07
CA PHE A 29 -0.39 7.42 12.09
C PHE A 29 -0.35 6.19 11.19
N TRP A 30 0.17 6.31 9.96
CA TRP A 30 0.33 5.15 9.07
C TRP A 30 1.36 4.14 9.58
N ARG A 31 2.44 4.59 10.23
CA ARG A 31 3.38 3.72 10.98
C ARG A 31 2.67 2.91 12.05
N GLU A 32 1.80 3.53 12.83
CA GLU A 32 1.08 2.80 13.87
C GLU A 32 0.09 1.78 13.31
N ILE A 33 -0.60 2.10 12.20
CA ILE A 33 -1.41 1.13 11.47
C ILE A 33 -0.56 -0.06 11.02
N GLY A 34 0.61 0.19 10.43
CA GLY A 34 1.56 -0.85 10.01
C GLY A 34 1.94 -1.79 11.16
N LYS A 35 2.34 -1.24 12.31
CA LYS A 35 2.70 -2.02 13.51
C LYS A 35 1.55 -2.91 13.98
N HIS A 36 0.32 -2.41 13.96
CA HIS A 36 -0.84 -3.23 14.32
C HIS A 36 -1.09 -4.34 13.29
N GLN A 37 -0.94 -4.03 12.00
CA GLN A 37 -1.14 -5.00 10.92
C GLN A 37 -0.12 -6.14 10.92
N GLU A 38 1.08 -5.94 11.46
CA GLU A 38 2.09 -7.00 11.62
C GLU A 38 1.54 -8.24 12.33
N ARG A 39 0.67 -8.05 13.33
CA ARG A 39 0.06 -9.15 14.11
C ARG A 39 -0.81 -10.07 13.25
N HIS A 40 -1.27 -9.58 12.10
CA HIS A 40 -2.18 -10.31 11.23
C HIS A 40 -1.47 -11.02 10.06
N CYS A 41 -0.32 -10.51 9.61
CA CYS A 41 0.28 -10.97 8.36
C CYS A 41 1.78 -11.24 8.40
N LEU A 42 2.56 -10.65 9.31
CA LEU A 42 4.03 -10.70 9.26
C LEU A 42 4.57 -12.13 9.36
N GLU A 43 3.99 -12.94 10.26
CA GLU A 43 4.40 -14.34 10.41
C GLU A 43 4.11 -15.16 9.14
N LEU A 44 2.96 -14.94 8.52
CA LEU A 44 2.59 -15.60 7.27
C LEU A 44 3.54 -15.21 6.12
N PHE A 45 3.94 -13.94 6.07
CA PHE A 45 4.88 -13.44 5.07
C PHE A 45 6.27 -14.03 5.26
N ARG A 46 6.74 -14.19 6.51
CA ARG A 46 8.04 -14.80 6.80
C ARG A 46 8.08 -16.30 6.53
N THR A 47 7.00 -17.00 6.84
CA THR A 47 6.95 -18.47 6.75
C THR A 47 6.67 -18.97 5.35
N LYS A 48 5.85 -18.26 4.56
CA LYS A 48 5.43 -18.67 3.22
C LYS A 48 5.86 -17.72 2.10
N GLY A 49 6.57 -16.65 2.43
CA GLY A 49 7.06 -15.66 1.46
C GLY A 49 5.94 -15.04 0.62
N LEU A 50 6.21 -14.85 -0.68
CA LEU A 50 5.25 -14.29 -1.64
C LEU A 50 3.94 -15.09 -1.72
N LYS A 51 3.99 -16.41 -1.46
CA LYS A 51 2.77 -17.23 -1.43
C LYS A 51 1.91 -16.91 -0.19
N GLY A 52 2.54 -16.68 0.96
CA GLY A 52 1.83 -16.21 2.17
C GLY A 52 1.20 -14.84 1.99
N MET A 53 1.90 -13.95 1.28
CA MET A 53 1.38 -12.65 0.86
C MET A 53 0.16 -12.79 -0.05
N GLN A 54 0.26 -13.63 -1.08
CA GLN A 54 -0.86 -13.93 -1.97
C GLN A 54 -2.07 -14.44 -1.17
N GLU A 55 -1.89 -15.46 -0.32
CA GLU A 55 -2.96 -16.03 0.50
C GLU A 55 -3.65 -14.97 1.39
N TYR A 56 -2.86 -14.10 2.03
CA TYR A 56 -3.41 -13.02 2.87
C TYR A 56 -4.24 -12.04 2.06
N TRP A 57 -3.70 -11.51 0.96
CA TRP A 57 -4.36 -10.45 0.21
C TRP A 57 -5.49 -10.95 -0.68
N GLU A 58 -5.47 -12.21 -1.15
CA GLU A 58 -6.62 -12.82 -1.84
C GLU A 58 -7.83 -12.90 -0.89
N ARG A 59 -7.61 -13.24 0.38
CA ARG A 59 -8.67 -13.21 1.39
C ARG A 59 -9.22 -11.79 1.57
N ILE A 60 -8.34 -10.79 1.75
CA ILE A 60 -8.75 -9.38 1.89
C ILE A 60 -9.51 -8.90 0.65
N ALA A 61 -9.08 -9.29 -0.56
CA ALA A 61 -9.75 -8.91 -1.80
C ALA A 61 -11.20 -9.42 -1.85
N ILE A 62 -11.47 -10.61 -1.33
CA ILE A 62 -12.83 -11.16 -1.20
C ILE A 62 -13.62 -10.40 -0.13
N GLU A 63 -13.03 -10.22 1.07
CA GLU A 63 -13.69 -9.56 2.21
C GLU A 63 -14.08 -8.10 1.91
N GLU A 64 -13.24 -7.40 1.14
CA GLU A 64 -13.47 -5.99 0.77
C GLU A 64 -14.17 -5.80 -0.58
N ASN A 65 -14.50 -6.90 -1.28
CA ASN A 65 -15.08 -6.88 -2.62
C ASN A 65 -14.24 -6.05 -3.62
N CYS A 66 -12.93 -6.29 -3.63
CA CYS A 66 -11.97 -5.60 -4.46
C CYS A 66 -12.02 -6.09 -5.91
N SER A 67 -12.03 -5.16 -6.87
CA SER A 67 -11.72 -5.48 -8.26
C SER A 67 -10.20 -5.45 -8.44
N LEU A 68 -9.55 -6.53 -8.00
CA LEU A 68 -8.11 -6.70 -7.93
C LEU A 68 -7.73 -8.07 -8.51
N GLU A 69 -6.72 -8.09 -9.37
CA GLU A 69 -6.06 -9.32 -9.80
C GLU A 69 -4.72 -9.47 -9.09
N ILE A 70 -4.47 -10.63 -8.49
CA ILE A 70 -3.20 -10.96 -7.83
C ILE A 70 -2.53 -12.09 -8.60
N LYS A 71 -1.29 -11.87 -9.03
CA LYS A 71 -0.51 -12.86 -9.80
C LYS A 71 0.83 -13.13 -9.12
N LEU A 72 1.07 -14.38 -8.78
CA LEU A 72 2.37 -14.84 -8.32
C LEU A 72 3.24 -15.18 -9.53
N HIS A 73 4.40 -14.54 -9.61
CA HIS A 73 5.43 -14.78 -10.61
C HIS A 73 6.69 -15.34 -9.95
N ASN A 74 7.66 -15.77 -10.78
CA ASN A 74 8.97 -16.14 -10.27
C ASN A 74 9.70 -14.89 -9.74
N GLY A 75 9.89 -14.82 -8.42
CA GLY A 75 10.61 -13.75 -7.73
C GLY A 75 9.82 -12.48 -7.41
N TYR A 76 8.53 -12.40 -7.79
CA TYR A 76 7.67 -11.28 -7.40
C TYR A 76 6.17 -11.62 -7.38
N LEU A 77 5.41 -10.86 -6.59
CA LEU A 77 3.95 -10.86 -6.54
C LEU A 77 3.43 -9.55 -7.14
N GLU A 78 2.46 -9.62 -8.04
CA GLU A 78 1.85 -8.46 -8.70
C GLU A 78 0.39 -8.30 -8.31
N PHE A 79 0.01 -7.06 -8.06
CA PHE A 79 -1.32 -6.59 -7.77
C PHE A 79 -1.72 -5.63 -8.88
N ASP A 80 -2.78 -5.95 -9.60
CA ASP A 80 -3.37 -5.10 -10.64
C ASP A 80 -4.76 -4.65 -10.19
N MET A 81 -4.80 -3.48 -9.56
CA MET A 81 -6.03 -2.91 -9.01
C MET A 81 -6.83 -2.25 -10.13
N LYS A 82 -7.94 -2.87 -10.53
CA LYS A 82 -8.85 -2.35 -11.57
C LYS A 82 -9.85 -1.34 -11.02
N LYS A 83 -10.27 -1.52 -9.77
CA LYS A 83 -11.15 -0.59 -9.04
C LYS A 83 -10.93 -0.71 -7.53
N CYS A 84 -10.13 0.19 -6.97
CA CYS A 84 -9.89 0.30 -5.54
C CYS A 84 -11.18 0.67 -4.80
N PRO A 85 -11.70 -0.18 -3.89
CA PRO A 85 -12.95 0.12 -3.18
C PRO A 85 -12.77 1.32 -2.24
N SER A 86 -11.60 1.46 -1.63
CA SER A 86 -11.25 2.55 -0.72
C SER A 86 -11.26 3.90 -1.44
N LEU A 87 -10.47 4.10 -2.51
CA LEU A 87 -10.47 5.38 -3.22
C LEU A 87 -11.82 5.67 -3.89
N SER A 88 -12.49 4.65 -4.43
CA SER A 88 -13.82 4.84 -5.04
C SER A 88 -14.81 5.45 -4.04
N LYS A 89 -14.83 4.96 -2.80
CA LYS A 89 -15.70 5.48 -1.73
C LYS A 89 -15.27 6.86 -1.22
N ALA A 90 -13.97 7.18 -1.23
CA ALA A 90 -13.49 8.51 -0.84
C ALA A 90 -13.80 9.58 -1.91
N LEU A 91 -13.82 9.18 -3.19
CA LEU A 91 -14.26 10.03 -4.29
C LEU A 91 -15.80 10.18 -4.30
N ASP A 92 -16.53 9.14 -3.90
CA ASP A 92 -17.99 9.14 -3.72
C ASP A 92 -18.39 9.54 -2.29
N ASN A 93 -17.98 10.75 -1.90
CA ASN A 93 -18.21 11.31 -0.59
C ASN A 93 -18.61 12.79 -0.68
N ASP A 94 -19.46 13.24 0.25
CA ASP A 94 -19.90 14.64 0.33
C ASP A 94 -18.74 15.57 0.73
N ALA A 95 -17.74 15.02 1.42
CA ALA A 95 -16.48 15.70 1.67
C ALA A 95 -15.47 15.41 0.57
N SER A 96 -14.61 16.39 0.25
CA SER A 96 -13.54 16.23 -0.73
C SER A 96 -12.62 15.05 -0.39
N CYS A 97 -12.11 14.33 -1.39
CA CYS A 97 -11.07 13.33 -1.16
C CYS A 97 -9.75 14.02 -0.75
N PHE A 98 -9.03 13.46 0.22
CA PHE A 98 -7.69 13.91 0.59
C PHE A 98 -6.71 13.75 -0.58
N GLU A 99 -5.89 14.75 -0.86
CA GLU A 99 -5.03 14.76 -2.07
C GLU A 99 -4.01 13.60 -2.07
N ARG A 100 -3.46 13.29 -0.90
CA ARG A 100 -2.51 12.20 -0.70
C ARG A 100 -3.17 10.92 -0.21
N TYR A 101 -4.47 10.76 -0.46
CA TYR A 101 -5.25 9.64 0.07
C TYR A 101 -4.58 8.29 -0.18
N CYS A 102 -4.13 8.01 -1.40
CA CYS A 102 -3.52 6.73 -1.73
C CYS A 102 -2.17 6.44 -1.05
N ASP A 103 -1.50 7.46 -0.48
CA ASP A 103 -0.19 7.27 0.19
C ASP A 103 -0.31 6.41 1.45
N HIS A 104 -1.51 6.27 2.02
CA HIS A 104 -1.72 5.38 3.16
C HIS A 104 -1.36 3.93 2.82
N CYS A 105 -1.61 3.45 1.60
CA CYS A 105 -1.31 2.07 1.22
C CYS A 105 0.20 1.77 1.31
N PRO A 106 1.11 2.47 0.59
CA PRO A 106 2.54 2.26 0.79
C PRO A 106 3.01 2.68 2.19
N GLY A 107 2.33 3.64 2.84
CA GLY A 107 2.64 4.13 4.17
C GLY A 107 2.71 3.04 5.23
N TRP A 108 1.73 2.12 5.28
CA TRP A 108 1.75 1.00 6.23
C TRP A 108 2.35 -0.29 5.63
N VAL A 109 2.16 -0.55 4.33
CA VAL A 109 2.63 -1.80 3.70
C VAL A 109 4.15 -1.89 3.66
N SER A 110 4.85 -0.78 3.34
CA SER A 110 6.31 -0.75 3.19
C SER A 110 7.04 -1.28 4.42
N GLN A 111 6.54 -0.96 5.61
CA GLN A 111 7.16 -1.32 6.89
C GLN A 111 7.10 -2.81 7.16
N ILE A 112 5.96 -3.43 6.86
CA ILE A 112 5.77 -4.87 7.00
C ILE A 112 6.67 -5.60 6.00
N LEU A 113 6.74 -5.13 4.77
CA LEU A 113 7.60 -5.71 3.74
C LEU A 113 9.09 -5.58 4.10
N ASN A 114 9.52 -4.44 4.63
CA ASN A 114 10.89 -4.25 5.14
C ASN A 114 11.22 -5.29 6.21
N LYS A 115 10.32 -5.49 7.19
CA LYS A 115 10.50 -6.48 8.27
C LYS A 115 10.44 -7.94 7.80
N ALA A 116 9.80 -8.18 6.66
CA ALA A 116 9.72 -9.49 6.02
C ALA A 116 10.87 -9.73 5.02
N GLY A 117 11.68 -8.72 4.69
CA GLY A 117 12.79 -8.83 3.74
C GLY A 117 12.38 -8.71 2.26
N TYR A 118 11.37 -7.91 1.95
CA TYR A 118 10.83 -7.74 0.60
C TYR A 118 10.84 -6.28 0.14
N TRP A 119 10.89 -6.09 -1.18
CA TRP A 119 10.95 -4.77 -1.82
C TRP A 119 9.72 -4.49 -2.66
N MET A 120 9.07 -3.37 -2.41
CA MET A 120 7.88 -2.90 -3.09
C MET A 120 8.24 -1.88 -4.17
N VAL A 121 7.55 -2.00 -5.31
CA VAL A 121 7.38 -0.93 -6.29
C VAL A 121 5.89 -0.70 -6.46
N TYR A 122 5.43 0.47 -6.03
CA TYR A 122 4.03 0.86 -6.08
C TYR A 122 3.85 2.00 -7.08
N ASP A 123 3.23 1.70 -8.21
CA ASP A 123 2.80 2.65 -9.22
C ASP A 123 1.36 3.10 -8.97
N LEU A 124 1.19 4.34 -8.52
CA LEU A 124 -0.13 4.90 -8.23
C LEU A 124 -0.87 5.37 -9.48
N LEU A 125 -0.22 5.45 -10.64
CA LEU A 125 -0.76 5.93 -11.92
C LEU A 125 -1.35 7.36 -11.88
N ASP A 126 -2.44 7.55 -11.14
CA ASP A 126 -3.16 8.81 -10.95
C ASP A 126 -3.91 8.77 -9.61
N ARG A 127 -3.67 9.77 -8.74
CA ARG A 127 -4.29 9.89 -7.40
C ARG A 127 -5.80 10.05 -7.42
N LYS A 128 -6.39 10.34 -8.58
CA LYS A 128 -7.84 10.54 -8.76
C LYS A 128 -8.50 9.38 -9.49
N LYS A 129 -7.74 8.36 -9.92
CA LYS A 129 -8.29 7.16 -10.54
C LYS A 129 -8.19 6.00 -9.56
N PRO A 130 -9.24 5.21 -9.34
CA PRO A 130 -9.23 4.07 -8.42
C PRO A 130 -8.47 2.87 -9.03
N GLN A 131 -7.28 3.10 -9.56
CA GLN A 131 -6.47 2.13 -10.28
C GLN A 131 -5.01 2.31 -9.86
N CYS A 132 -4.32 1.20 -9.65
CA CYS A 132 -2.92 1.22 -9.29
C CYS A 132 -2.27 -0.15 -9.49
N CYS A 133 -0.94 -0.21 -9.44
CA CYS A 133 -0.19 -1.46 -9.53
C CYS A 133 0.85 -1.53 -8.43
N LEU A 134 0.81 -2.60 -7.63
CA LEU A 134 1.80 -2.91 -6.62
C LEU A 134 2.56 -4.17 -7.04
N ARG A 135 3.89 -4.11 -7.00
CA ARG A 135 4.75 -5.28 -7.16
C ARG A 135 5.63 -5.46 -5.94
N ILE A 136 5.73 -6.68 -5.45
CA ILE A 136 6.55 -7.05 -4.29
C ILE A 136 7.59 -8.06 -4.74
N TYR A 137 8.86 -7.75 -4.56
CA TYR A 137 10.01 -8.51 -5.03
C TYR A 137 10.77 -9.15 -3.88
N GLU A 138 11.31 -10.35 -4.13
CA GLU A 138 12.29 -11.03 -3.28
C GLU A 138 13.70 -10.44 -3.38
N ASN A 139 13.95 -9.56 -4.36
CA ASN A 139 15.27 -9.03 -4.67
C ASN A 139 15.21 -7.52 -4.91
N SER A 140 16.04 -6.76 -4.20
CA SER A 140 16.12 -5.30 -4.30
C SER A 140 16.50 -4.81 -5.70
N ASP A 141 17.41 -5.49 -6.39
CA ASP A 141 17.87 -5.06 -7.71
C ASP A 141 16.77 -5.24 -8.77
N ALA A 142 15.95 -6.28 -8.62
CA ALA A 142 14.78 -6.48 -9.46
C ALA A 142 13.74 -5.38 -9.25
N ALA A 143 13.46 -5.01 -8.00
CA ALA A 143 12.61 -3.88 -7.67
C ALA A 143 13.19 -2.55 -8.20
N ALA A 144 14.50 -2.31 -8.04
CA ALA A 144 15.15 -1.10 -8.55
C ALA A 144 15.07 -1.00 -10.08
N ARG A 145 15.28 -2.10 -10.81
CA ARG A 145 15.08 -2.12 -12.27
C ARG A 145 13.65 -1.77 -12.65
N LYS A 146 12.65 -2.27 -11.92
CA LYS A 146 11.25 -1.94 -12.21
C LYS A 146 10.91 -0.49 -11.90
N GLU A 147 11.43 0.06 -10.80
CA GLU A 147 11.30 1.50 -10.49
C GLU A 147 11.83 2.33 -11.68
N GLN A 148 13.04 2.05 -12.15
CA GLN A 148 13.65 2.75 -13.27
C GLN A 148 12.87 2.59 -14.58
N GLU A 149 12.39 1.38 -14.88
CA GLU A 149 11.56 1.11 -16.07
C GLU A 149 10.28 1.98 -16.08
N LEU A 150 9.59 2.08 -14.95
CA LEU A 150 8.36 2.88 -14.83
C LEU A 150 8.65 4.37 -14.98
N LEU A 151 9.69 4.87 -14.32
CA LEU A 151 10.10 6.27 -14.42
C LEU A 151 10.50 6.63 -15.86
N GLN A 152 11.23 5.76 -16.56
CA GLN A 152 11.59 5.93 -17.97
C GLN A 152 10.37 5.88 -18.90
N SER A 153 9.34 5.14 -18.53
CA SER A 153 8.06 5.07 -19.25
C SER A 153 7.14 6.27 -18.96
N GLY A 154 7.60 7.26 -18.18
CA GLY A 154 6.86 8.48 -17.89
C GLY A 154 5.89 8.41 -16.71
N HIS A 155 5.94 7.33 -15.90
CA HIS A 155 5.14 7.25 -14.69
C HIS A 155 5.73 8.18 -13.62
N THR A 156 4.91 9.05 -13.05
CA THR A 156 5.38 10.12 -12.15
C THR A 156 5.09 9.87 -10.67
N ILE A 157 4.30 8.85 -10.34
CA ILE A 157 3.88 8.56 -8.96
C ILE A 157 4.25 7.12 -8.59
N VAL A 158 5.56 6.89 -8.48
CA VAL A 158 6.14 5.59 -8.10
C VAL A 158 6.71 5.69 -6.69
N VAL A 159 6.27 4.81 -5.80
CA VAL A 159 6.70 4.73 -4.40
C VAL A 159 7.42 3.40 -4.16
N THR A 160 8.59 3.44 -3.54
CA THR A 160 9.39 2.25 -3.24
C THR A 160 9.88 2.26 -1.80
N ASN A 161 10.23 1.08 -1.28
CA ASN A 161 10.94 0.92 -0.01
C ASN A 161 12.44 0.58 -0.21
N LEU A 162 12.97 0.82 -1.42
CA LEU A 162 14.37 0.56 -1.79
C LEU A 162 15.36 1.43 -1.01
N ARG A 163 14.93 2.66 -0.73
CA ARG A 163 15.67 3.64 0.04
C ARG A 163 15.02 3.59 1.42
N GLY A 164 15.51 2.69 2.27
CA GLY A 164 14.98 2.61 3.63
C GLY A 164 15.04 3.99 4.29
N GLU A 165 14.02 4.33 5.09
CA GLU A 165 14.29 5.16 6.26
C GLU A 165 15.43 4.45 6.99
N ASP A 166 16.49 5.19 7.34
CA ASP A 166 17.70 4.65 7.97
C ASP A 166 17.32 3.55 8.96
N LYS A 167 17.97 2.39 8.85
CA LYS A 167 17.94 1.40 9.92
C LYS A 167 18.51 2.11 11.14
N GLU A 168 17.65 2.67 11.99
CA GLU A 168 18.05 3.01 13.35
C GLU A 168 18.34 1.68 14.03
N ASP A 169 19.62 1.30 13.96
CA ASP A 169 20.26 0.36 14.87
C ASP A 169 20.19 0.95 16.29
N VAL A 170 19.15 0.60 17.07
CA VAL A 170 19.22 0.52 18.55
C VAL A 170 18.25 -0.55 19.06
#